data_AF-A0ABC8ZQE3-F1
#
_entry.id   AF-A0ABC8ZQE3-F1
#
_cell.length_a   1.000
_cell.length_b   1.000
_cell.length_c   1.000
_cell.angle_alpha   90.00
_cell.angle_beta   90.00
_cell.angle_gamma   90.00
#
_symmetry.space_group_name_H-M   'P 1'
#
loop_
_entity.id
_entity.type
_entity.pdbx_description
1 polymer ?
#
loop_
_entity_poly.entity_id
_entity_poly.type
_entity_poly.pdbx_seq_one_letter_code
_entity_poly.pdbx_strand_id
1 'polypeptide(L)'
;MVLQFVKDEGIPLGGHHTAQVLLGRDTRPTGEYLLDAALQGINAIVGAHAIDMGILTTPQLHWMVWSKNKGTKASESDYFTQLINSFRRMLELLPKDKGGYELAKKLIVDGANGIGGVKLEQIKAELSGLDIIVRNSGKEGEGILNHLCGADFVQKERVTPHGFGPEDVGVRCASLDGDADRLVYFQMSSSSDNKVDLVDGDKILSLFALFIREQLDVINNNGSQVDKSLPARLGIVQTAYANGASTQFLKGLGLEVVFTPTGVKYLHKKALEYDIGIYFEANGHGTVVFSEDFISQLESLSNDLSSQAANSQYHSAMRLMAATQLINQAVGDALSGLLLVEAILQYKRWSFQNWCELYSDLPSRQLKVKVVDRSSIVTTDAETKVSQPSSLQELIDKETANYTQGRCFVRPSGTEDVVRVYAEASTQVEADSLAKSVAHHVERLLG
;
A
#
# COMPACT_ATOMS: atom_id res chain seq x y z
N MET A 1 -13.97 -10.71 24.16
CA MET A 1 -13.22 -10.46 22.91
C MET A 1 -12.68 -11.77 22.32
N VAL A 2 -11.82 -12.52 23.02
CA VAL A 2 -11.24 -13.78 22.49
C VAL A 2 -12.28 -14.84 22.14
N LEU A 3 -13.25 -15.12 23.02
CA LEU A 3 -14.32 -16.09 22.72
C LEU A 3 -15.20 -15.70 21.53
N GLN A 4 -15.39 -14.39 21.32
CA GLN A 4 -16.14 -13.88 20.17
C GLN A 4 -15.34 -14.10 18.89
N PHE A 5 -14.04 -13.77 18.90
CA PHE A 5 -13.14 -14.06 17.78
C PHE A 5 -13.08 -15.55 17.44
N VAL A 6 -12.95 -16.42 18.45
CA VAL A 6 -12.99 -17.88 18.27
C VAL A 6 -14.28 -18.33 17.59
N LYS A 7 -15.42 -17.75 17.99
CA LYS A 7 -16.71 -18.05 17.38
C LYS A 7 -16.81 -17.53 15.93
N ASP A 8 -16.35 -16.30 15.70
CA ASP A 8 -16.42 -15.64 14.39
C ASP A 8 -15.52 -16.33 13.36
N GLU A 9 -14.35 -16.81 13.78
CA GLU A 9 -13.38 -17.53 12.95
C GLU A 9 -13.60 -19.05 12.92
N GLY A 10 -14.63 -19.56 13.60
CA GLY A 10 -14.93 -20.99 13.62
C GLY A 10 -13.82 -21.87 14.24
N ILE A 11 -13.05 -21.33 15.18
CA ILE A 11 -11.92 -22.04 15.79
C ILE A 11 -12.45 -23.09 16.79
N PRO A 12 -12.12 -24.39 16.62
CA PRO A 12 -12.59 -25.43 17.53
C PRO A 12 -12.00 -25.25 18.94
N LEU A 13 -12.85 -25.39 19.96
CA LEU A 13 -12.46 -25.35 21.37
C LEU A 13 -12.37 -26.77 21.96
N GLY A 14 -11.29 -27.05 22.68
CA GLY A 14 -11.03 -28.35 23.32
C GLY A 14 -10.36 -29.38 22.40
N GLY A 15 -9.67 -30.36 22.99
CA GLY A 15 -8.86 -31.37 22.29
C GLY A 15 -7.34 -31.12 22.42
N HIS A 16 -6.54 -32.12 22.07
CA HIS A 16 -5.08 -31.97 21.96
C HIS A 16 -4.73 -31.37 20.61
N HIS A 17 -4.51 -30.06 20.57
CA HIS A 17 -4.08 -29.36 19.37
C HIS A 17 -2.63 -28.91 19.52
N THR A 18 -1.82 -29.16 18.51
CA THR A 18 -0.48 -28.58 18.41
C THR A 18 -0.57 -27.23 17.71
N ALA A 19 -0.04 -26.17 18.33
CA ALA A 19 0.03 -24.85 17.73
C ALA A 19 1.47 -24.54 17.31
N GLN A 20 1.66 -23.98 16.13
CA GLN A 20 2.94 -23.42 15.70
C GLN A 20 2.80 -21.91 15.55
N VAL A 21 3.68 -21.15 16.19
CA VAL A 21 3.67 -19.69 16.16
C VAL A 21 4.98 -19.21 15.56
N LEU A 22 4.91 -18.50 14.44
CA LEU A 22 6.09 -17.93 13.78
C LEU A 22 6.32 -16.54 14.34
N LEU A 23 7.55 -16.26 14.76
CA LEU A 23 7.97 -14.97 15.29
C LEU A 23 9.07 -14.41 14.39
N GLY A 24 8.99 -13.12 14.09
CA GLY A 24 10.04 -12.36 13.43
C GLY A 24 10.16 -10.99 14.06
N ARG A 25 11.27 -10.30 13.80
CA ARG A 25 11.51 -8.94 14.33
C ARG A 25 12.16 -8.03 13.30
N ASP A 26 12.05 -6.73 13.53
CA ASP A 26 12.82 -5.71 12.82
C ASP A 26 14.24 -5.53 13.41
N THR A 27 14.90 -4.46 13.00
CA THR A 27 16.26 -4.10 13.41
C THR A 27 16.34 -3.32 14.74
N ARG A 28 15.23 -3.14 15.47
CA ARG A 28 15.27 -2.40 16.74
C ARG A 28 16.14 -3.12 17.78
N PRO A 29 16.96 -2.39 18.56
CA PRO A 29 17.82 -3.00 19.58
C PRO A 29 17.07 -3.80 20.64
N THR A 30 15.85 -3.38 20.99
CA THR A 30 14.99 -4.09 21.96
C THR A 30 14.39 -5.38 21.39
N GLY A 31 14.47 -5.61 20.08
CA GLY A 31 13.81 -6.72 19.40
C GLY A 31 14.33 -8.08 19.84
N GLU A 32 15.63 -8.21 20.11
CA GLU A 32 16.23 -9.48 20.56
C GLU A 32 15.67 -9.93 21.92
N TYR A 33 15.63 -9.01 22.88
CA TYR A 33 15.06 -9.28 24.20
C TYR A 33 13.56 -9.61 24.15
N LEU A 34 12.79 -8.84 23.36
CA LEU A 34 11.35 -9.07 23.23
C LEU A 34 11.02 -10.39 22.54
N LEU A 35 11.84 -10.80 21.56
CA LEU A 35 11.72 -12.08 20.89
C LEU A 35 11.98 -13.25 21.85
N ASP A 36 13.04 -13.18 22.65
CA ASP A 36 13.33 -14.20 23.69
C ASP A 36 12.18 -14.33 24.70
N ALA A 37 11.65 -13.20 25.18
CA ALA A 37 10.50 -13.19 26.07
C ALA A 37 9.25 -13.84 25.42
N ALA A 38 8.98 -13.55 24.14
CA ALA A 38 7.87 -14.14 23.41
C ALA A 38 8.05 -15.65 23.18
N LEU A 39 9.26 -16.10 22.82
CA LEU A 39 9.62 -17.51 22.67
C LEU A 39 9.37 -18.28 23.97
N GLN A 40 9.83 -17.76 25.10
CA GLN A 40 9.61 -18.38 26.42
C GLN A 40 8.12 -18.44 26.78
N GLY A 41 7.39 -17.34 26.58
CA GLY A 41 5.97 -17.25 26.88
C GLY A 41 5.11 -18.24 26.08
N ILE A 42 5.38 -18.38 24.78
CA ILE A 42 4.64 -19.30 23.91
C ILE A 42 5.01 -20.75 24.23
N ASN A 43 6.30 -21.08 24.39
CA ASN A 43 6.73 -22.44 24.68
C ASN A 43 6.31 -22.93 26.08
N ALA A 44 5.93 -22.03 26.99
CA ALA A 44 5.33 -22.39 28.27
C ALA A 44 3.89 -22.93 28.13
N ILE A 45 3.23 -22.71 27.00
CA ILE A 45 1.87 -23.21 26.72
C ILE A 45 1.97 -24.65 26.20
N VAL A 46 1.35 -25.60 26.91
CA VAL A 46 1.34 -27.01 26.52
C VAL A 46 0.76 -27.19 25.11
N GLY A 47 1.55 -27.80 24.22
CA GLY A 47 1.17 -28.05 22.83
C GLY A 47 1.48 -26.90 21.86
N ALA A 48 1.94 -25.74 22.34
CA ALA A 48 2.41 -24.66 21.48
C ALA A 48 3.92 -24.75 21.25
N HIS A 49 4.35 -24.37 20.05
CA HIS A 49 5.75 -24.29 19.67
C HIS A 49 6.02 -22.99 18.93
N ALA A 50 6.90 -22.16 19.46
CA ALA A 50 7.36 -20.95 18.80
C ALA A 50 8.56 -21.22 17.90
N ILE A 51 8.56 -20.59 16.72
CA ILE A 51 9.61 -20.70 15.72
C ILE A 51 10.15 -19.30 15.47
N ASP A 52 11.42 -19.08 15.78
CA ASP A 52 12.13 -17.87 15.43
C ASP A 52 12.49 -17.89 13.94
N MET A 53 11.92 -16.95 13.20
CA MET A 53 12.14 -16.73 11.77
C MET A 53 13.23 -15.67 11.51
N GLY A 54 13.82 -15.11 12.56
CA GLY A 54 14.92 -14.16 12.50
C GLY A 54 14.48 -12.71 12.25
N ILE A 55 15.38 -11.95 11.62
CA ILE A 55 15.15 -10.55 11.29
C ILE A 55 14.50 -10.47 9.91
N LEU A 56 13.26 -10.00 9.86
CA LEU A 56 12.41 -9.98 8.67
C LEU A 56 11.68 -8.65 8.55
N THR A 57 11.26 -8.30 7.34
CA THR A 57 10.24 -7.28 7.15
C THR A 57 8.89 -7.77 7.69
N THR A 58 8.00 -6.87 8.06
CA THR A 58 6.63 -7.23 8.46
C THR A 58 5.90 -8.06 7.39
N PRO A 59 6.02 -7.72 6.08
CA PRO A 59 5.41 -8.51 5.01
C PRO A 59 6.02 -9.90 4.80
N GLN A 60 7.33 -10.08 5.00
CA GLN A 60 7.97 -11.39 4.93
C GLN A 60 7.35 -12.35 5.95
N LEU A 61 7.17 -11.92 7.20
CA LEU A 61 6.57 -12.75 8.24
C LEU A 61 5.11 -13.11 7.90
N HIS A 62 4.31 -12.15 7.44
CA HIS A 62 2.93 -12.40 7.02
C HIS A 62 2.84 -13.38 5.84
N TRP A 63 3.71 -13.22 4.84
CA TRP A 63 3.79 -14.14 3.70
C TRP A 63 4.16 -15.54 4.18
N MET A 64 5.13 -15.68 5.09
CA MET A 64 5.51 -17.00 5.62
C MET A 64 4.38 -17.67 6.38
N VAL A 65 3.64 -16.93 7.21
CA VAL A 65 2.46 -17.43 7.92
C VAL A 65 1.38 -17.88 6.93
N TRP A 66 1.10 -17.05 5.91
CA TRP A 66 0.11 -17.36 4.88
C TRP A 66 0.49 -18.61 4.07
N SER A 67 1.72 -18.66 3.55
CA SER A 67 2.27 -19.80 2.80
C SER A 67 2.23 -21.10 3.61
N LYS A 68 2.66 -21.06 4.87
CA LYS A 68 2.67 -22.24 5.73
C LYS A 68 1.26 -22.78 5.99
N ASN A 69 0.28 -21.90 6.17
CA ASN A 69 -1.13 -22.31 6.34
C ASN A 69 -1.75 -22.85 5.03
N LYS A 70 -1.23 -22.47 3.86
CA LYS A 70 -1.55 -23.07 2.57
C LYS A 70 -0.79 -24.38 2.29
N GLY A 71 0.05 -24.85 3.20
CA GLY A 71 0.84 -26.07 3.04
C GLY A 71 2.03 -25.92 2.09
N THR A 72 2.46 -24.69 1.79
CA THR A 72 3.64 -24.42 0.96
C THR A 72 4.88 -24.15 1.81
N LYS A 73 6.06 -24.21 1.18
CA LYS A 73 7.32 -23.83 1.83
C LYS A 73 7.32 -22.33 2.12
N ALA A 74 7.84 -21.97 3.28
CA ALA A 74 7.74 -20.62 3.84
C ALA A 74 9.08 -20.18 4.44
N SER A 75 10.14 -20.15 3.63
CA SER A 75 11.43 -19.57 4.01
C SER A 75 11.65 -18.20 3.38
N GLU A 76 12.64 -17.45 3.88
CA GLU A 76 13.05 -16.18 3.27
C GLU A 76 13.50 -16.35 1.81
N SER A 77 14.22 -17.43 1.51
CA SER A 77 14.63 -17.74 0.14
C SER A 77 13.43 -18.01 -0.78
N ASP A 78 12.37 -18.64 -0.27
CA ASP A 78 11.16 -18.88 -1.05
C ASP A 78 10.43 -17.56 -1.36
N TYR A 79 10.33 -16.66 -0.37
CA TYR A 79 9.77 -15.32 -0.56
C TYR A 79 10.52 -14.53 -1.65
N PHE A 80 11.86 -14.47 -1.57
CA PHE A 80 12.66 -13.78 -2.57
C PHE A 80 12.56 -14.44 -3.95
N THR A 81 12.58 -15.77 -4.00
CA THR A 81 12.43 -16.53 -5.25
C THR A 81 11.09 -16.20 -5.92
N GLN A 82 10.00 -16.13 -5.17
CA GLN A 82 8.70 -15.74 -5.68
C GLN A 82 8.74 -14.32 -6.26
N LEU A 83 9.21 -13.33 -5.49
CA LEU A 83 9.29 -11.93 -5.95
C LEU A 83 10.12 -11.79 -7.22
N ILE A 84 11.34 -12.34 -7.24
CA ILE A 84 12.29 -12.22 -8.35
C ILE A 84 11.71 -12.90 -9.60
N ASN A 85 11.15 -14.10 -9.48
CA ASN A 85 10.63 -14.85 -10.62
C ASN A 85 9.37 -14.19 -11.20
N SER A 86 8.45 -13.75 -10.35
CA SER A 86 7.23 -13.09 -10.82
C SER A 86 7.53 -11.71 -11.42
N PHE A 87 8.49 -10.96 -10.87
CA PHE A 87 8.97 -9.71 -11.49
C PHE A 87 9.62 -9.96 -12.85
N ARG A 88 10.54 -10.94 -12.94
CA ARG A 88 11.13 -11.35 -14.23
C ARG A 88 10.06 -11.71 -15.25
N ARG A 89 9.04 -12.46 -14.83
CA ARG A 89 7.93 -12.86 -15.70
C ARG A 89 7.14 -11.67 -16.22
N MET A 90 6.90 -10.66 -15.38
CA MET A 90 6.27 -9.41 -15.82
C MET A 90 7.10 -8.71 -16.90
N LEU A 91 8.43 -8.66 -16.74
CA LEU A 91 9.33 -8.04 -17.71
C LEU A 91 9.43 -8.81 -19.04
N GLU A 92 9.39 -10.14 -19.00
CA GLU A 92 9.34 -10.98 -20.21
C GLU A 92 8.06 -10.75 -21.05
N LEU A 93 6.98 -10.31 -20.40
CA LEU A 93 5.66 -10.07 -21.01
C LEU A 93 5.46 -8.62 -21.48
N LEU A 94 6.50 -7.80 -21.45
CA LEU A 94 6.48 -6.44 -22.00
C LEU A 94 6.24 -6.47 -23.52
N PRO A 95 5.37 -5.58 -24.06
CA PRO A 95 5.15 -5.48 -25.50
C PRO A 95 6.44 -5.08 -26.24
N LYS A 96 6.89 -5.91 -27.19
CA LYS A 96 8.11 -5.69 -28.00
C LYS A 96 7.97 -4.57 -29.03
N ASP A 97 6.76 -4.36 -29.54
CA ASP A 97 6.52 -3.54 -30.74
C ASP A 97 6.12 -2.09 -30.45
N LYS A 98 6.03 -1.70 -29.18
CA LYS A 98 5.85 -0.29 -28.86
C LYS A 98 7.15 0.42 -29.31
N GLY A 99 7.09 1.35 -30.25
CA GLY A 99 8.17 2.33 -30.46
C GLY A 99 8.12 3.37 -29.33
N GLY A 100 9.25 3.88 -28.83
CA GLY A 100 9.25 4.97 -27.85
C GLY A 100 10.39 4.97 -26.82
N TYR A 101 10.35 5.97 -25.95
CA TYR A 101 11.31 6.26 -24.87
C TYR A 101 11.61 5.04 -23.99
N GLU A 102 12.89 4.73 -23.79
CA GLU A 102 13.32 3.76 -22.79
C GLU A 102 13.25 4.40 -21.41
N LEU A 103 12.45 3.81 -20.51
CA LEU A 103 12.41 4.23 -19.12
C LEU A 103 13.82 4.16 -18.52
N ALA A 104 14.26 5.24 -17.88
CA ALA A 104 15.47 5.21 -17.09
C ALA A 104 15.34 4.09 -16.03
N LYS A 105 16.19 3.07 -16.16
CA LYS A 105 16.20 1.88 -15.29
C LYS A 105 16.73 2.18 -13.89
N LYS A 106 17.37 3.34 -13.70
CA LYS A 106 17.87 3.77 -12.41
C LYS A 106 16.72 4.12 -11.47
N LEU A 107 16.71 3.50 -10.30
CA LEU A 107 15.82 3.77 -9.18
C LEU A 107 16.66 3.95 -7.92
N ILE A 108 16.45 5.05 -7.19
CA ILE A 108 17.07 5.23 -5.86
C ILE A 108 16.04 4.91 -4.80
N VAL A 109 16.36 4.02 -3.88
CA VAL A 109 15.44 3.59 -2.82
C VAL A 109 16.00 3.98 -1.46
N ASP A 110 15.25 4.82 -0.74
CA ASP A 110 15.47 5.12 0.67
C ASP A 110 14.92 3.98 1.53
N GLY A 111 15.83 3.22 2.13
CA GLY A 111 15.52 2.08 3.00
C GLY A 111 15.16 2.46 4.43
N ALA A 112 15.03 3.75 4.75
CA ALA A 112 14.66 4.29 6.08
C ALA A 112 15.58 3.87 7.24
N ASN A 113 16.79 3.40 6.94
CA ASN A 113 17.68 2.70 7.87
C ASN A 113 17.00 1.49 8.55
N GLY A 114 16.02 0.89 7.87
CA GLY A 114 15.20 -0.21 8.33
C GLY A 114 15.53 -1.55 7.69
N ILE A 115 14.78 -2.58 8.07
CA ILE A 115 15.00 -3.95 7.57
C ILE A 115 14.72 -4.07 6.07
N GLY A 116 13.81 -3.26 5.52
CA GLY A 116 13.53 -3.20 4.08
C GLY A 116 14.75 -2.87 3.23
N GLY A 117 15.55 -1.87 3.65
CA GLY A 117 16.79 -1.51 2.97
C GLY A 117 17.80 -2.66 2.94
N VAL A 118 17.93 -3.37 4.06
CA VAL A 118 18.83 -4.53 4.19
C VAL A 118 18.39 -5.65 3.25
N LYS A 119 17.10 -5.99 3.22
CA LYS A 119 16.57 -7.05 2.35
C LYS A 119 16.67 -6.67 0.87
N LEU A 120 16.43 -5.41 0.51
CA LEU A 120 16.57 -4.96 -0.87
C LEU A 120 18.03 -5.00 -1.35
N GLU A 121 18.99 -4.63 -0.50
CA GLU A 121 20.42 -4.79 -0.81
C GLU A 121 20.82 -6.25 -1.09
N GLN A 122 20.17 -7.22 -0.45
CA GLN A 122 20.44 -8.65 -0.68
C GLN A 122 20.02 -9.11 -2.07
N ILE A 123 18.85 -8.65 -2.56
CA ILE A 123 18.25 -9.16 -3.81
C ILE A 123 18.45 -8.27 -5.03
N LYS A 124 18.90 -7.02 -4.88
CA LYS A 124 18.96 -6.05 -5.99
C LYS A 124 19.75 -6.52 -7.21
N ALA A 125 20.78 -7.33 -7.02
CA ALA A 125 21.60 -7.86 -8.12
C ALA A 125 20.84 -8.91 -8.97
N GLU A 126 19.82 -9.56 -8.41
CA GLU A 126 19.01 -10.58 -9.10
C GLU A 126 17.82 -9.96 -9.86
N LEU A 127 17.47 -8.70 -9.53
CA LEU A 127 16.37 -7.93 -10.13
C LEU A 127 16.77 -7.33 -11.49
N SER A 128 17.10 -8.22 -12.43
CA SER A 128 17.45 -7.86 -13.81
C SER A 128 16.39 -6.97 -14.45
N GLY A 129 16.82 -5.86 -15.07
CA GLY A 129 15.93 -4.88 -15.70
C GLY A 129 15.72 -3.60 -14.89
N LEU A 130 16.19 -3.56 -13.64
CA LEU A 130 16.17 -2.38 -12.78
C LEU A 130 17.55 -2.16 -12.16
N ASP A 131 18.06 -0.93 -12.20
CA ASP A 131 19.31 -0.53 -11.56
C ASP A 131 18.99 0.17 -10.24
N ILE A 132 19.04 -0.60 -9.15
CA ILE A 132 18.62 -0.13 -7.82
C ILE A 132 19.83 0.34 -7.02
N ILE A 133 19.77 1.58 -6.56
CA ILE A 133 20.69 2.12 -5.55
C ILE A 133 19.92 2.25 -4.25
N VAL A 134 20.30 1.49 -3.22
CA VAL A 134 19.71 1.66 -1.89
C VAL A 134 20.52 2.69 -1.11
N ARG A 135 19.85 3.68 -0.54
CA ARG A 135 20.39 4.63 0.44
C ARG A 135 19.63 4.45 1.76
N ASN A 136 20.22 4.90 2.87
CA ASN A 136 19.67 4.65 4.21
C ASN A 136 19.32 3.15 4.34
N SER A 137 20.27 2.29 3.96
CA SER A 137 20.05 0.87 3.74
C SER A 137 19.93 0.06 5.02
N GLY A 138 20.17 0.68 6.18
CA GLY A 138 20.24 -0.01 7.46
C GLY A 138 21.63 -0.57 7.77
N LYS A 139 22.65 -0.27 6.94
CA LYS A 139 24.06 -0.53 7.25
C LYS A 139 24.49 0.34 8.43
N GLU A 140 25.36 -0.23 9.26
CA GLU A 140 25.91 0.46 10.43
C GLU A 140 26.62 1.76 9.99
N GLY A 141 26.26 2.87 10.64
CA GLY A 141 26.83 4.18 10.35
C GLY A 141 26.11 5.03 9.29
N GLU A 142 25.12 4.50 8.55
CA GLU A 142 24.38 5.29 7.55
C GLU A 142 23.34 6.23 8.16
N GLY A 143 22.77 5.89 9.32
CA GLY A 143 21.80 6.76 10.00
C GLY A 143 20.98 6.05 11.08
N ILE A 144 19.92 6.72 11.52
CA ILE A 144 18.99 6.24 12.54
C ILE A 144 17.68 5.84 11.86
N LEU A 145 17.07 4.73 12.32
CA LEU A 145 15.78 4.23 11.84
C LEU A 145 14.71 5.34 11.76
N ASN A 146 14.15 5.55 10.57
CA ASN A 146 13.12 6.56 10.25
C ASN A 146 13.47 8.02 10.61
N HIS A 147 14.75 8.33 10.83
CA HIS A 147 15.14 9.69 11.22
C HIS A 147 15.36 10.57 9.99
N LEU A 148 14.42 11.49 9.72
CA LEU A 148 14.44 12.39 8.55
C LEU A 148 14.49 11.64 7.21
N CYS A 149 13.99 10.40 7.19
CA CYS A 149 13.91 9.53 6.04
C CYS A 149 12.74 8.55 6.20
N GLY A 150 12.44 7.81 5.13
CA GLY A 150 11.40 6.80 5.06
C GLY A 150 10.04 7.34 4.60
N ALA A 151 9.16 6.41 4.24
CA ALA A 151 7.88 6.70 3.59
C ALA A 151 7.03 7.69 4.39
N ASP A 152 6.95 7.50 5.71
CA ASP A 152 6.20 8.38 6.61
C ASP A 152 6.73 9.82 6.63
N PHE A 153 8.06 10.00 6.55
CA PHE A 153 8.69 11.33 6.53
C PHE A 153 8.40 12.03 5.19
N VAL A 154 8.67 11.34 4.08
CA VAL A 154 8.48 11.89 2.73
C VAL A 154 7.02 12.24 2.47
N GLN A 155 6.09 11.39 2.89
CA GLN A 155 4.65 11.60 2.68
C GLN A 155 4.11 12.80 3.47
N LYS A 156 4.53 12.95 4.74
CA LYS A 156 4.01 14.00 5.63
C LYS A 156 4.67 15.35 5.41
N GLU A 157 6.00 15.36 5.33
CA GLU A 157 6.77 16.58 5.24
C GLU A 157 6.88 17.09 3.79
N ARG A 158 6.71 16.19 2.80
CA ARG A 158 6.82 16.50 1.36
C ARG A 158 8.14 17.18 1.02
N VAL A 159 9.21 16.72 1.67
CA VAL A 159 10.57 17.16 1.43
C VAL A 159 11.51 15.99 1.20
N THR A 160 12.64 16.29 0.57
CA THR A 160 13.73 15.36 0.29
C THR A 160 14.25 14.72 1.58
N PRO A 161 14.32 13.38 1.67
CA PRO A 161 14.85 12.68 2.83
C PRO A 161 16.38 12.85 2.95
N HIS A 162 16.92 12.61 4.15
CA HIS A 162 18.36 12.66 4.40
C HIS A 162 19.12 11.69 3.47
N GLY A 163 20.27 12.11 2.96
CA GLY A 163 21.08 11.34 2.01
C GLY A 163 20.74 11.56 0.54
N PHE A 164 19.88 12.54 0.22
CA PHE A 164 19.51 12.92 -1.15
C PHE A 164 19.84 14.39 -1.39
N GLY A 165 20.25 14.72 -2.61
CA GLY A 165 20.82 16.03 -2.94
C GLY A 165 20.58 16.49 -4.38
N PRO A 166 21.15 17.65 -4.77
CA PRO A 166 20.98 18.24 -6.10
C PRO A 166 21.33 17.30 -7.28
N GLU A 167 22.18 16.31 -7.07
CA GLU A 167 22.56 15.28 -8.05
C GLU A 167 21.43 14.29 -8.37
N ASP A 168 20.39 14.24 -7.54
CA ASP A 168 19.24 13.34 -7.68
C ASP A 168 18.02 14.03 -8.30
N VAL A 169 18.14 15.30 -8.68
CA VAL A 169 17.07 16.05 -9.34
C VAL A 169 16.66 15.34 -10.62
N GLY A 170 15.35 15.13 -10.78
CA GLY A 170 14.82 14.40 -11.92
C GLY A 170 15.02 12.88 -11.86
N VAL A 171 15.61 12.31 -10.80
CA VAL A 171 15.72 10.87 -10.63
C VAL A 171 14.48 10.32 -9.93
N ARG A 172 13.95 9.19 -10.43
CA ARG A 172 12.85 8.47 -9.79
C ARG A 172 13.35 7.85 -8.49
N CYS A 173 12.68 8.16 -7.39
CA CYS A 173 13.01 7.66 -6.06
C CYS A 173 11.81 6.98 -5.41
N ALA A 174 12.09 6.05 -4.50
CA ALA A 174 11.09 5.45 -3.62
C ALA A 174 11.58 5.50 -2.17
N SER A 175 10.67 5.58 -1.21
CA SER A 175 10.97 5.39 0.21
C SER A 175 10.14 4.24 0.78
N LEU A 176 10.82 3.38 1.52
CA LEU A 176 10.21 2.37 2.38
C LEU A 176 10.03 2.97 3.78
N ASP A 177 9.22 2.37 4.64
CA ASP A 177 9.29 2.61 6.08
C ASP A 177 10.15 1.55 6.80
N GLY A 178 10.31 1.70 8.12
CA GLY A 178 11.29 0.94 8.90
C GLY A 178 11.16 -0.58 8.82
N ASP A 179 9.93 -1.10 8.75
CA ASP A 179 9.61 -2.53 8.62
C ASP A 179 9.09 -2.94 7.23
N ALA A 180 9.12 -1.99 6.28
CA ALA A 180 8.85 -2.15 4.85
C ALA A 180 7.42 -2.60 4.52
N ASP A 181 6.42 -2.10 5.24
CA ASP A 181 5.00 -2.30 4.94
C ASP A 181 4.35 -1.11 4.20
N ARG A 182 5.07 0.03 4.10
CA ARG A 182 4.67 1.22 3.33
C ARG A 182 5.64 1.55 2.23
N LEU A 183 5.07 2.02 1.13
CA LEU A 183 5.80 2.48 -0.04
C LEU A 183 5.23 3.82 -0.52
N VAL A 184 6.13 4.77 -0.72
CA VAL A 184 5.83 5.99 -1.50
C VAL A 184 6.93 6.22 -2.52
N TYR A 185 6.57 6.92 -3.58
CA TYR A 185 7.47 7.34 -4.64
C TYR A 185 7.62 8.86 -4.60
N PHE A 186 8.78 9.35 -5.01
CA PHE A 186 9.03 10.78 -5.08
C PHE A 186 10.07 11.13 -6.15
N GLN A 187 10.09 12.39 -6.55
CA GLN A 187 11.13 12.96 -7.39
C GLN A 187 11.44 14.37 -6.88
N MET A 188 12.72 14.72 -6.84
CA MET A 188 13.12 16.08 -6.49
C MET A 188 12.82 17.03 -7.66
N SER A 189 12.06 18.08 -7.39
CA SER A 189 11.56 19.00 -8.42
C SER A 189 12.62 20.01 -8.87
N SER A 190 13.54 20.40 -7.99
CA SER A 190 14.59 21.38 -8.27
C SER A 190 15.83 21.12 -7.42
N SER A 191 16.97 21.65 -7.87
CA SER A 191 18.22 21.68 -7.10
C SER A 191 18.26 22.81 -6.06
N SER A 192 17.30 23.74 -6.12
CA SER A 192 17.28 24.97 -5.31
C SER A 192 16.42 24.87 -4.05
N ASP A 193 15.53 23.89 -3.95
CA ASP A 193 14.72 23.63 -2.76
C ASP A 193 14.66 22.13 -2.44
N ASN A 194 14.17 21.80 -1.25
CA ASN A 194 14.06 20.41 -0.80
C ASN A 194 12.66 19.85 -1.08
N LYS A 195 11.87 20.43 -1.98
CA LYS A 195 10.52 19.92 -2.24
C LYS A 195 10.58 18.71 -3.15
N VAL A 196 9.60 17.84 -2.98
CA VAL A 196 9.43 16.65 -3.82
C VAL A 196 8.05 16.60 -4.44
N ASP A 197 7.99 16.13 -5.67
CA ASP A 197 6.77 15.65 -6.29
C ASP A 197 6.46 14.27 -5.71
N LEU A 198 5.40 14.19 -4.91
CA LEU A 198 5.01 12.99 -4.18
C LEU A 198 4.06 12.12 -5.00
N VAL A 199 4.30 10.82 -4.97
CA VAL A 199 3.41 9.77 -5.45
C VAL A 199 3.15 8.83 -4.28
N ASP A 200 2.00 9.02 -3.64
CA ASP A 200 1.63 8.32 -2.42
C ASP A 200 0.81 7.03 -2.70
N GLY A 201 0.23 6.45 -1.65
CA GLY A 201 -0.54 5.21 -1.77
C GLY A 201 -1.75 5.31 -2.71
N ASP A 202 -2.41 6.48 -2.81
CA ASP A 202 -3.55 6.65 -3.72
C ASP A 202 -3.13 6.60 -5.19
N LYS A 203 -1.94 7.13 -5.49
CA LYS A 203 -1.37 7.08 -6.84
C LYS A 203 -0.90 5.68 -7.22
N ILE A 204 -0.35 4.93 -6.26
CA ILE A 204 0.01 3.51 -6.44
C ILE A 204 -1.25 2.68 -6.70
N LEU A 205 -2.29 2.86 -5.88
CA LEU A 205 -3.60 2.24 -6.09
C LEU A 205 -4.16 2.54 -7.48
N SER A 206 -4.07 3.80 -7.92
CA SER A 206 -4.60 4.24 -9.21
C SER A 206 -3.84 3.63 -10.39
N LEU A 207 -2.52 3.48 -10.26
CA LEU A 207 -1.69 2.80 -11.25
C LEU A 207 -2.07 1.32 -11.39
N PHE A 208 -2.25 0.63 -10.26
CA PHE A 208 -2.62 -0.78 -10.22
C PHE A 208 -4.04 -1.00 -10.79
N ALA A 209 -5.00 -0.17 -10.38
CA ALA A 209 -6.36 -0.21 -10.88
C ALA A 209 -6.43 -0.03 -12.40
N LEU A 210 -5.70 0.97 -12.92
CA LEU A 210 -5.65 1.23 -14.35
C LEU A 210 -5.02 0.06 -15.11
N PHE A 211 -3.89 -0.47 -14.62
CA PHE A 211 -3.22 -1.61 -15.25
C PHE A 211 -4.14 -2.84 -15.29
N ILE A 212 -4.72 -3.24 -14.16
CA ILE A 212 -5.58 -4.42 -14.05
C ILE A 212 -6.81 -4.29 -14.95
N ARG A 213 -7.48 -3.13 -14.94
CA ARG A 213 -8.62 -2.86 -15.82
C ARG A 213 -8.23 -3.00 -17.29
N GLU A 214 -7.10 -2.44 -17.71
CA GLU A 214 -6.62 -2.60 -19.09
C GLU A 214 -6.36 -4.07 -19.45
N GLN A 215 -5.84 -4.88 -18.52
CA GLN A 215 -5.65 -6.31 -18.78
C GLN A 215 -6.98 -7.02 -18.99
N LEU A 216 -7.96 -6.74 -18.12
CA LEU A 216 -9.31 -7.31 -18.21
C LEU A 216 -10.03 -6.87 -19.48
N ASP A 217 -9.89 -5.61 -19.88
CA ASP A 217 -10.47 -5.09 -21.12
C ASP A 217 -9.91 -5.81 -22.34
N VAL A 218 -8.59 -6.03 -22.41
CA VAL A 218 -7.98 -6.81 -23.49
C VAL A 218 -8.46 -8.26 -23.47
N ILE A 219 -8.68 -8.83 -22.27
CA ILE A 219 -9.18 -10.20 -22.14
C ILE A 219 -10.63 -10.32 -22.63
N ASN A 220 -11.47 -9.33 -22.34
CA ASN A 220 -12.91 -9.40 -22.54
C ASN A 220 -13.39 -8.83 -23.88
N ASN A 221 -12.64 -7.93 -24.54
CA ASN A 221 -13.12 -7.15 -25.69
C ASN A 221 -12.53 -7.53 -27.06
N ASN A 222 -12.01 -8.74 -27.25
CA ASN A 222 -11.39 -9.13 -28.53
C ASN A 222 -12.41 -9.69 -29.54
N GLY A 223 -12.83 -8.83 -30.47
CA GLY A 223 -14.03 -8.92 -31.31
C GLY A 223 -14.14 -10.02 -32.38
N SER A 224 -13.73 -11.27 -32.11
CA SER A 224 -14.00 -12.39 -33.03
C SER A 224 -14.23 -13.76 -32.36
N GLN A 225 -14.01 -13.90 -31.04
CA GLN A 225 -14.30 -15.14 -30.30
C GLN A 225 -14.91 -14.78 -28.94
N VAL A 226 -16.25 -14.72 -28.89
CA VAL A 226 -17.05 -14.37 -27.70
C VAL A 226 -17.01 -15.47 -26.61
N ASP A 227 -16.40 -16.63 -26.88
CA ASP A 227 -16.55 -17.80 -26.01
C ASP A 227 -15.68 -17.79 -24.74
N LYS A 228 -14.72 -16.86 -24.57
CA LYS A 228 -13.81 -16.87 -23.40
C LYS A 228 -13.64 -15.48 -22.79
N SER A 229 -14.64 -15.03 -22.02
CA SER A 229 -14.55 -13.85 -21.15
C SER A 229 -14.14 -14.23 -19.73
N LEU A 230 -13.42 -13.33 -19.06
CA LEU A 230 -13.11 -13.38 -17.64
C LEU A 230 -13.75 -12.16 -16.95
N PRO A 231 -15.08 -12.18 -16.70
CA PRO A 231 -15.72 -11.12 -15.94
C PRO A 231 -15.19 -11.13 -14.51
N ALA A 232 -14.90 -9.95 -13.97
CA ALA A 232 -14.42 -9.81 -12.60
C ALA A 232 -14.98 -8.54 -11.98
N ARG A 233 -15.46 -8.65 -10.74
CA ARG A 233 -15.83 -7.49 -9.94
C ARG A 233 -14.56 -6.88 -9.35
N LEU A 234 -14.14 -5.75 -9.90
CA LEU A 234 -12.99 -4.98 -9.45
C LEU A 234 -13.44 -3.91 -8.43
N GLY A 235 -12.99 -4.04 -7.18
CA GLY A 235 -13.29 -3.12 -6.09
C GLY A 235 -12.08 -2.29 -5.69
N ILE A 236 -12.29 -0.98 -5.54
CA ILE A 236 -11.28 -0.04 -5.06
C ILE A 236 -11.65 0.41 -3.65
N VAL A 237 -10.78 0.15 -2.68
CA VAL A 237 -11.04 0.45 -1.26
C VAL A 237 -10.08 1.53 -0.78
N GLN A 238 -10.64 2.67 -0.37
CA GLN A 238 -9.89 3.81 0.17
C GLN A 238 -10.31 4.09 1.63
N THR A 239 -9.59 4.98 2.30
CA THR A 239 -10.04 5.60 3.56
C THR A 239 -10.45 7.05 3.30
N ALA A 240 -11.06 7.69 4.30
CA ALA A 240 -11.39 9.12 4.22
C ALA A 240 -10.17 10.02 3.94
N TYR A 241 -8.94 9.57 4.24
CA TYR A 241 -7.72 10.34 3.96
C TYR A 241 -7.32 10.37 2.49
N ALA A 242 -7.92 9.54 1.65
CA ALA A 242 -7.61 9.57 0.23
C ALA A 242 -7.97 10.93 -0.38
N ASN A 243 -7.12 11.46 -1.27
CA ASN A 243 -7.38 12.75 -1.89
C ASN A 243 -8.64 12.68 -2.78
N GLY A 244 -9.52 13.67 -2.69
CA GLY A 244 -10.77 13.69 -3.48
C GLY A 244 -10.55 13.56 -4.99
N ALA A 245 -9.43 14.08 -5.51
CA ALA A 245 -9.06 13.95 -6.92
C ALA A 245 -8.79 12.49 -7.33
N SER A 246 -8.19 11.70 -6.45
CA SER A 246 -7.98 10.25 -6.67
C SER A 246 -9.31 9.53 -6.80
N THR A 247 -10.21 9.72 -5.83
CA THR A 247 -11.54 9.11 -5.84
C THR A 247 -12.33 9.52 -7.08
N GLN A 248 -12.27 10.79 -7.48
CA GLN A 248 -12.96 11.28 -8.68
C GLN A 248 -12.38 10.67 -9.96
N PHE A 249 -11.05 10.59 -10.07
CA PHE A 249 -10.37 9.95 -11.20
C PHE A 249 -10.84 8.50 -11.37
N LEU A 250 -10.81 7.71 -10.29
CA LEU A 250 -11.18 6.29 -10.30
C LEU A 250 -12.67 6.09 -10.63
N LYS A 251 -13.55 6.93 -10.09
CA LYS A 251 -14.98 6.92 -10.47
C LYS A 251 -15.20 7.32 -11.94
N GLY A 252 -14.42 8.28 -12.44
CA GLY A 252 -14.43 8.67 -13.86
C GLY A 252 -13.99 7.55 -14.80
N LEU A 253 -13.20 6.60 -14.31
CA LEU A 253 -12.84 5.36 -14.98
C LEU A 253 -13.94 4.28 -14.95
N GLY A 254 -15.09 4.56 -14.30
CA GLY A 254 -16.19 3.62 -14.11
C GLY A 254 -15.95 2.59 -13.02
N LEU A 255 -14.94 2.77 -12.16
CA LEU A 255 -14.60 1.82 -11.10
C LEU A 255 -15.46 2.04 -9.85
N GLU A 256 -15.80 0.94 -9.18
CA GLU A 256 -16.45 0.99 -7.86
C GLU A 256 -15.44 1.39 -6.79
N VAL A 257 -15.64 2.56 -6.18
CA VAL A 257 -14.79 3.08 -5.10
C VAL A 257 -15.58 3.14 -3.80
N VAL A 258 -15.09 2.45 -2.77
CA VAL A 258 -15.71 2.37 -1.44
C VAL A 258 -14.77 2.88 -0.35
N PHE A 259 -15.33 3.56 0.64
CA PHE A 259 -14.58 3.98 1.83
C PHE A 259 -14.75 3.01 2.98
N THR A 260 -13.68 2.81 3.74
CA THR A 260 -13.69 2.08 5.02
C THR A 260 -13.04 2.94 6.11
N PRO A 261 -13.30 2.63 7.40
CA PRO A 261 -12.52 3.23 8.49
C PRO A 261 -11.02 3.01 8.32
N THR A 262 -10.22 3.92 8.86
CA THR A 262 -8.75 3.87 8.85
C THR A 262 -8.24 2.59 9.47
N GLY A 263 -7.24 1.98 8.85
CA GLY A 263 -6.58 0.77 9.32
C GLY A 263 -6.85 -0.44 8.43
N VAL A 264 -5.74 -1.08 8.02
CA VAL A 264 -5.66 -2.20 7.08
C VAL A 264 -6.67 -3.31 7.33
N LYS A 265 -7.00 -3.61 8.59
CA LYS A 265 -8.02 -4.62 8.93
C LYS A 265 -9.39 -4.37 8.30
N TYR A 266 -9.80 -3.11 8.14
CA TYR A 266 -11.07 -2.75 7.51
C TYR A 266 -10.95 -2.75 5.99
N LEU A 267 -9.87 -2.18 5.47
CA LEU A 267 -9.60 -2.14 4.03
C LEU A 267 -9.50 -3.56 3.45
N HIS A 268 -8.69 -4.42 4.06
CA HIS A 268 -8.46 -5.80 3.63
C HIS A 268 -9.75 -6.61 3.68
N LYS A 269 -10.51 -6.53 4.78
CA LYS A 269 -11.81 -7.21 4.90
C LYS A 269 -12.77 -6.81 3.79
N LYS A 270 -12.84 -5.51 3.44
CA LYS A 270 -13.70 -5.03 2.37
C LYS A 270 -13.20 -5.44 0.99
N ALA A 271 -11.88 -5.43 0.77
CA ALA A 271 -11.26 -5.83 -0.49
C ALA A 271 -11.52 -7.31 -0.83
N LEU A 272 -11.56 -8.19 0.18
CA LEU A 272 -11.90 -9.62 0.02
C LEU A 272 -13.33 -9.89 -0.44
N GLU A 273 -14.22 -8.89 -0.41
CA GLU A 273 -15.56 -9.07 -0.98
C GLU A 273 -15.51 -9.15 -2.51
N TYR A 274 -14.48 -8.62 -3.16
CA TYR A 274 -14.37 -8.51 -4.62
C TYR A 274 -13.59 -9.68 -5.24
N ASP A 275 -13.75 -9.90 -6.55
CA ASP A 275 -12.90 -10.86 -7.29
C ASP A 275 -11.46 -10.35 -7.36
N ILE A 276 -11.32 -9.03 -7.49
CA ILE A 276 -10.07 -8.31 -7.37
C ILE A 276 -10.31 -7.08 -6.49
N GLY A 277 -9.69 -7.06 -5.32
CA GLY A 277 -9.77 -5.95 -4.38
C GLY A 277 -8.45 -5.20 -4.32
N ILE A 278 -8.44 -3.90 -4.62
CA ILE A 278 -7.26 -3.04 -4.52
C ILE A 278 -7.48 -2.08 -3.37
N TYR A 279 -6.56 -2.06 -2.40
CA TYR A 279 -6.66 -1.14 -1.28
C TYR A 279 -5.31 -0.53 -0.91
N PHE A 280 -5.31 0.77 -0.68
CA PHE A 280 -4.17 1.52 -0.16
C PHE A 280 -4.67 2.63 0.75
N GLU A 281 -3.89 2.92 1.79
CA GLU A 281 -3.96 4.18 2.50
C GLU A 281 -2.97 5.18 1.88
N ALA A 282 -3.26 6.48 1.96
CA ALA A 282 -2.39 7.54 1.44
C ALA A 282 -0.96 7.53 2.05
N ASN A 283 -0.75 6.85 3.19
CA ASN A 283 0.57 6.66 3.80
C ASN A 283 1.45 5.63 3.05
N GLY A 284 0.92 4.95 2.02
CA GLY A 284 1.64 3.95 1.24
C GLY A 284 1.42 2.50 1.66
N HIS A 285 0.64 2.22 2.70
CA HIS A 285 0.29 0.85 3.09
C HIS A 285 -0.85 0.34 2.22
N GLY A 286 -0.63 -0.75 1.49
CA GLY A 286 -1.69 -1.37 0.69
C GLY A 286 -1.22 -2.52 -0.17
N THR A 287 -2.18 -3.23 -0.76
CA THR A 287 -1.91 -4.35 -1.67
C THR A 287 -3.10 -4.60 -2.61
N VAL A 288 -2.97 -5.63 -3.45
CA VAL A 288 -4.07 -6.20 -4.25
C VAL A 288 -4.34 -7.62 -3.77
N VAL A 289 -5.61 -7.95 -3.57
CA VAL A 289 -6.09 -9.31 -3.27
C VAL A 289 -6.91 -9.84 -4.43
N PHE A 290 -6.79 -11.13 -4.71
CA PHE A 290 -7.54 -11.83 -5.74
C PHE A 290 -8.30 -12.99 -5.10
N SER A 291 -9.56 -13.20 -5.50
CA SER A 291 -10.33 -14.35 -5.03
C SER A 291 -9.75 -15.65 -5.62
N GLU A 292 -9.82 -16.74 -4.85
CA GLU A 292 -9.36 -18.07 -5.32
C GLU A 292 -10.14 -18.52 -6.57
N ASP A 293 -11.42 -18.16 -6.66
CA ASP A 293 -12.27 -18.41 -7.83
C ASP A 293 -11.74 -17.65 -9.06
N PHE A 294 -11.37 -16.37 -8.91
CA PHE A 294 -10.79 -15.58 -9.99
C PHE A 294 -9.44 -16.14 -10.45
N ILE A 295 -8.56 -16.51 -9.52
CA ILE A 295 -7.26 -17.14 -9.83
C ILE A 295 -7.49 -18.43 -10.62
N SER A 296 -8.41 -19.29 -10.17
CA SER A 296 -8.73 -20.56 -10.84
C SER A 296 -9.26 -20.35 -12.27
N GLN A 297 -10.13 -19.36 -12.47
CA GLN A 297 -10.63 -19.02 -13.81
C GLN A 297 -9.52 -18.46 -14.71
N LEU A 298 -8.65 -17.62 -14.16
CA LEU A 298 -7.51 -17.04 -14.87
C LEU A 298 -6.49 -18.12 -15.28
N GLU A 299 -6.24 -19.11 -14.43
CA GLU A 299 -5.42 -20.29 -14.75
C GLU A 299 -6.04 -21.11 -15.88
N SER A 300 -7.33 -21.42 -15.79
CA SER A 300 -8.05 -22.16 -16.84
C SER A 300 -7.97 -21.42 -18.18
N LEU A 301 -8.21 -20.11 -18.19
CA LEU A 301 -8.11 -19.28 -19.39
C LEU A 301 -6.69 -19.28 -19.96
N SER A 302 -5.68 -19.16 -19.11
CA SER A 302 -4.28 -19.15 -19.53
C SER A 302 -3.86 -20.47 -20.16
N ASN A 303 -4.29 -21.60 -19.59
CA ASN A 303 -4.04 -22.94 -20.12
C ASN A 303 -4.71 -23.15 -21.48
N ASP A 304 -5.96 -22.71 -21.60
CA ASP A 304 -6.74 -22.78 -22.83
C ASP A 304 -6.12 -21.98 -23.98
N LEU A 305 -5.51 -20.83 -23.66
CA LEU A 305 -4.89 -19.94 -24.63
C LEU A 305 -3.40 -20.26 -24.89
N SER A 306 -2.82 -21.22 -24.16
CA SER A 306 -1.38 -21.54 -24.24
C SER A 306 -0.89 -21.93 -25.64
N SER A 307 -1.76 -22.55 -26.45
CA SER A 307 -1.48 -22.90 -27.85
C SER A 307 -1.47 -21.69 -28.80
N GLN A 308 -1.97 -20.54 -28.36
CA GLN A 308 -2.08 -19.30 -29.12
C GLN A 308 -1.13 -18.22 -28.56
N ALA A 309 0.17 -18.55 -28.46
CA ALA A 309 1.16 -17.69 -27.80
C ALA A 309 1.33 -16.27 -28.40
N ALA A 310 0.81 -16.01 -29.60
CA ALA A 310 0.79 -14.67 -30.22
C ALA A 310 -0.47 -13.84 -29.86
N ASN A 311 -1.42 -14.41 -29.12
CA ASN A 311 -2.69 -13.77 -28.78
C ASN A 311 -2.50 -12.72 -27.66
N SER A 312 -3.03 -11.51 -27.88
CA SER A 312 -3.00 -10.43 -26.89
C SER A 312 -3.77 -10.77 -25.60
N GLN A 313 -4.80 -11.60 -25.70
CA GLN A 313 -5.56 -12.14 -24.58
C GLN A 313 -4.68 -13.05 -23.72
N TYR A 314 -3.92 -13.96 -24.33
CA TYR A 314 -2.96 -14.83 -23.63
C TYR A 314 -1.93 -14.01 -22.87
N HIS A 315 -1.30 -13.03 -23.51
CA HIS A 315 -0.32 -12.18 -22.84
C HIS A 315 -0.92 -11.37 -21.68
N SER A 316 -2.16 -10.91 -21.80
CA SER A 316 -2.84 -10.15 -20.74
C SER A 316 -3.24 -11.05 -19.56
N ALA A 317 -3.69 -12.27 -19.84
CA ALA A 317 -3.94 -13.28 -18.81
C ALA A 317 -2.64 -13.66 -18.07
N MET A 318 -1.55 -13.88 -18.80
CA MET A 318 -0.24 -14.18 -18.20
C MET A 318 0.33 -13.00 -17.41
N ARG A 319 0.07 -11.75 -17.81
CA ARG A 319 0.46 -10.55 -17.05
C ARG A 319 -0.32 -10.47 -15.73
N LEU A 320 -1.64 -10.69 -15.76
CA LEU A 320 -2.42 -10.77 -14.52
C LEU A 320 -1.95 -11.92 -13.63
N MET A 321 -1.66 -13.09 -14.20
CA MET A 321 -1.14 -14.23 -13.44
C MET A 321 0.17 -13.88 -12.73
N ALA A 322 1.12 -13.28 -13.45
CA ALA A 322 2.38 -12.85 -12.86
C ALA A 322 2.18 -11.76 -11.79
N ALA A 323 1.22 -10.84 -11.98
CA ALA A 323 0.86 -9.85 -10.97
C ALA A 323 0.29 -10.50 -9.70
N THR A 324 -0.56 -11.54 -9.81
CA THR A 324 -1.13 -12.25 -8.64
C THR A 324 -0.07 -12.93 -7.78
N GLN A 325 1.06 -13.33 -8.39
CA GLN A 325 2.18 -13.96 -7.70
C GLN A 325 3.19 -12.93 -7.18
N LEU A 326 3.34 -11.80 -7.88
CA LEU A 326 4.26 -10.72 -7.49
C LEU A 326 3.73 -9.93 -6.30
N ILE A 327 2.43 -9.60 -6.30
CA ILE A 327 1.82 -8.79 -5.25
C ILE A 327 1.56 -9.62 -4.00
N ASN A 328 1.98 -9.14 -2.83
CA ASN A 328 1.78 -9.86 -1.57
C ASN A 328 0.32 -9.75 -1.12
N GLN A 329 -0.44 -10.83 -1.28
CA GLN A 329 -1.87 -10.84 -0.95
C GLN A 329 -2.14 -10.97 0.57
N ALA A 330 -1.11 -11.24 1.40
CA ALA A 330 -1.29 -11.40 2.84
C ALA A 330 -1.35 -10.06 3.59
N VAL A 331 -0.56 -9.08 3.18
CA VAL A 331 -0.47 -7.73 3.78
C VAL A 331 0.17 -6.76 2.80
N GLY A 332 0.05 -5.44 3.04
CA GLY A 332 0.81 -4.45 2.29
C GLY A 332 2.32 -4.71 2.39
N ASP A 333 3.00 -4.75 1.24
CA ASP A 333 4.40 -5.14 1.12
C ASP A 333 5.14 -4.15 0.22
N ALA A 334 6.04 -3.38 0.81
CA ALA A 334 6.70 -2.31 0.09
C ALA A 334 7.68 -2.82 -0.98
N LEU A 335 8.32 -3.99 -0.78
CA LEU A 335 9.23 -4.58 -1.77
C LEU A 335 8.44 -5.15 -2.95
N SER A 336 7.38 -5.90 -2.65
CA SER A 336 6.45 -6.44 -3.64
C SER A 336 5.77 -5.31 -4.45
N GLY A 337 5.27 -4.28 -3.77
CA GLY A 337 4.64 -3.12 -4.38
C GLY A 337 5.62 -2.35 -5.28
N LEU A 338 6.87 -2.16 -4.85
CA LEU A 338 7.91 -1.49 -5.64
C LEU A 338 8.16 -2.24 -6.95
N LEU A 339 8.32 -3.56 -6.91
CA LEU A 339 8.53 -4.37 -8.11
C LEU A 339 7.32 -4.33 -9.05
N LEU A 340 6.10 -4.37 -8.51
CA LEU A 340 4.89 -4.27 -9.34
C LEU A 340 4.76 -2.88 -9.99
N VAL A 341 5.03 -1.80 -9.24
CA VAL A 341 5.08 -0.43 -9.80
C VAL A 341 6.08 -0.36 -10.95
N GLU A 342 7.32 -0.79 -10.73
CA GLU A 342 8.37 -0.72 -11.76
C GLU A 342 8.04 -1.55 -13.00
N ALA A 343 7.45 -2.74 -12.82
CA ALA A 343 6.97 -3.55 -13.94
C ALA A 343 5.86 -2.86 -14.73
N ILE A 344 4.89 -2.23 -14.06
CA ILE A 344 3.78 -1.52 -14.71
C ILE A 344 4.28 -0.25 -15.42
N LEU A 345 5.18 0.53 -14.80
CA LEU A 345 5.76 1.71 -15.45
C LEU A 345 6.51 1.34 -16.72
N GLN A 346 7.25 0.22 -16.73
CA GLN A 346 7.89 -0.31 -17.94
C GLN A 346 6.87 -0.80 -18.98
N TYR A 347 5.80 -1.49 -18.57
CA TYR A 347 4.71 -1.92 -19.46
C TYR A 347 3.99 -0.75 -20.14
N LYS A 348 3.72 0.29 -19.36
CA LYS A 348 3.07 1.53 -19.82
C LYS A 348 4.04 2.45 -20.56
N ARG A 349 5.35 2.31 -20.32
CA ARG A 349 6.41 3.23 -20.75
C ARG A 349 6.19 4.63 -20.21
N TRP A 350 5.81 4.69 -18.93
CA TRP A 350 5.52 5.94 -18.26
C TRP A 350 6.74 6.47 -17.54
N SER A 351 7.05 7.73 -17.79
CA SER A 351 7.92 8.50 -16.91
C SER A 351 7.23 8.73 -15.56
N PHE A 352 8.02 9.13 -14.56
CA PHE A 352 7.47 9.57 -13.27
C PHE A 352 6.43 10.69 -13.45
N GLN A 353 6.69 11.62 -14.37
CA GLN A 353 5.78 12.71 -14.68
C GLN A 353 4.43 12.22 -15.25
N ASN A 354 4.44 11.24 -16.15
CA ASN A 354 3.18 10.67 -16.66
C ASN A 354 2.35 10.02 -15.54
N TRP A 355 3.02 9.44 -14.55
CA TRP A 355 2.33 8.87 -13.39
C TRP A 355 1.76 9.97 -12.48
N CYS A 356 2.51 11.03 -12.22
CA CYS A 356 2.02 12.20 -11.49
C CYS A 356 0.77 12.80 -12.17
N GLU A 357 0.78 12.88 -13.50
CA GLU A 357 -0.28 13.46 -14.33
C GLU A 357 -1.55 12.61 -14.44
N LEU A 358 -1.63 11.42 -13.82
CA LEU A 358 -2.87 10.64 -13.73
C LEU A 358 -4.07 11.50 -13.27
N TYR A 359 -3.82 12.37 -12.30
CA TYR A 359 -4.75 13.37 -11.78
C TYR A 359 -3.96 14.40 -10.95
N SER A 360 -4.49 15.59 -10.73
CA SER A 360 -3.85 16.57 -9.83
C SER A 360 -4.54 16.53 -8.48
N ASP A 361 -3.79 16.27 -7.41
CA ASP A 361 -4.32 16.30 -6.06
C ASP A 361 -4.94 17.67 -5.75
N LEU A 362 -6.06 17.65 -5.03
CA LEU A 362 -6.56 18.85 -4.38
C LEU A 362 -5.56 19.28 -3.29
N PRO A 363 -5.23 20.58 -3.20
CA PRO A 363 -4.54 21.12 -2.04
C PRO A 363 -5.24 20.67 -0.75
N SER A 364 -4.44 20.13 0.17
CA SER A 364 -4.95 19.52 1.40
C SER A 364 -4.10 19.91 2.62
N ARG A 365 -4.69 19.76 3.80
CA ARG A 365 -4.05 20.01 5.08
C ARG A 365 -4.57 19.01 6.12
N GLN A 366 -3.64 18.42 6.85
CA GLN A 366 -3.93 17.62 8.03
C GLN A 366 -3.38 18.31 9.29
N LEU A 367 -4.23 18.50 10.29
CA LEU A 367 -3.86 19.06 11.59
C LEU A 367 -4.08 18.03 12.70
N LYS A 368 -3.26 18.12 13.74
CA LYS A 368 -3.42 17.38 15.00
C LYS A 368 -3.91 18.37 16.07
N VAL A 369 -5.02 18.05 16.71
CA VAL A 369 -5.63 18.85 17.78
C VAL A 369 -5.59 18.06 19.07
N LYS A 370 -5.03 18.64 20.14
CA LYS A 370 -5.09 18.04 21.48
C LYS A 370 -6.45 18.33 22.09
N VAL A 371 -7.04 17.33 22.73
CA VAL A 371 -8.34 17.41 23.40
C VAL A 371 -8.26 16.75 24.76
N VAL A 372 -9.18 17.07 25.66
CA VAL A 372 -9.22 16.49 27.01
C VAL A 372 -9.54 14.99 26.97
N ASP A 373 -10.50 14.60 26.13
CA ASP A 373 -10.90 13.22 25.93
C ASP A 373 -11.28 12.98 24.47
N ARG A 374 -10.41 12.31 23.71
CA ARG A 374 -10.68 11.97 22.31
C ARG A 374 -11.85 11.00 22.12
N SER A 375 -12.26 10.25 23.16
CA SER A 375 -13.37 9.30 23.08
C SER A 375 -14.74 9.97 23.04
N SER A 376 -14.79 11.27 23.38
CA SER A 376 -15.98 12.12 23.19
C SER A 376 -16.39 12.28 21.72
N ILE A 377 -15.46 12.05 20.77
CA ILE A 377 -15.76 12.03 19.34
C ILE A 377 -16.08 10.61 18.90
N VAL A 378 -17.32 10.39 18.50
CA VAL A 378 -17.76 9.17 17.84
C VAL A 378 -18.03 9.50 16.37
N THR A 379 -17.53 8.64 15.49
CA THR A 379 -17.68 8.82 14.03
C THR A 379 -18.57 7.73 13.42
N THR A 380 -19.03 7.99 12.20
CA THR A 380 -19.83 7.08 11.37
C THR A 380 -19.41 7.23 9.90
N ASP A 381 -20.03 6.46 9.01
CA ASP A 381 -19.87 6.58 7.54
C ASP A 381 -18.39 6.51 7.12
N ALA A 382 -17.72 5.41 7.47
CA ALA A 382 -16.28 5.22 7.25
C ALA A 382 -15.38 6.31 7.88
N GLU A 383 -15.78 6.80 9.07
CA GLU A 383 -15.13 7.89 9.80
C GLU A 383 -15.16 9.26 9.10
N THR A 384 -16.00 9.42 8.07
CA THR A 384 -16.15 10.71 7.35
C THR A 384 -17.07 11.70 8.06
N LYS A 385 -17.89 11.22 9.01
CA LYS A 385 -18.83 12.05 9.78
C LYS A 385 -18.70 11.82 11.26
N VAL A 386 -18.84 12.89 12.04
CA VAL A 386 -18.97 12.87 13.49
C VAL A 386 -20.44 12.63 13.84
N SER A 387 -20.74 11.54 14.54
CA SER A 387 -22.07 11.27 15.08
C SER A 387 -22.26 11.84 16.49
N GLN A 388 -21.17 12.00 17.25
CA GLN A 388 -21.19 12.63 18.57
C GLN A 388 -19.89 13.43 18.80
N PRO A 389 -19.96 14.68 19.30
CA PRO A 389 -21.19 15.49 19.43
C PRO A 389 -21.72 15.93 18.06
N SER A 390 -23.04 15.88 17.85
CA SER A 390 -23.67 16.22 16.55
C SER A 390 -23.41 17.67 16.14
N SER A 391 -23.30 18.59 17.11
CA SER A 391 -22.97 20.00 16.88
C SER A 391 -21.62 20.19 16.17
N LEU A 392 -20.66 19.28 16.35
CA LEU A 392 -19.38 19.36 15.65
C LEU A 392 -19.56 19.07 14.15
N GLN A 393 -20.38 18.10 13.77
CA GLN A 393 -20.64 17.81 12.36
C GLN A 393 -21.37 18.96 11.66
N GLU A 394 -22.36 19.58 12.32
CA GLU A 394 -23.06 20.75 11.78
C GLU A 394 -22.10 21.92 11.49
N LEU A 395 -21.10 22.12 12.36
CA LEU A 395 -20.06 23.12 12.16
C LEU A 395 -19.14 22.74 11.00
N ILE A 396 -18.70 21.47 10.92
CA ILE A 396 -17.87 20.98 9.80
C ILE A 396 -18.58 21.21 8.46
N ASP A 397 -19.86 20.84 8.35
CA ASP A 397 -20.64 21.00 7.12
C ASP A 397 -20.78 22.47 6.73
N LYS A 398 -21.06 23.35 7.72
CA LYS A 398 -21.17 24.79 7.51
C LYS A 398 -19.85 25.42 7.04
N GLU A 399 -18.72 25.05 7.65
CA GLU A 399 -17.40 25.56 7.23
C GLU A 399 -17.06 25.06 5.82
N THR A 400 -17.27 23.76 5.56
CA THR A 400 -16.93 23.12 4.28
C THR A 400 -17.68 23.72 3.10
N ALA A 401 -18.96 24.09 3.27
CA ALA A 401 -19.79 24.67 2.23
C ALA A 401 -19.28 26.04 1.69
N ASN A 402 -18.36 26.70 2.42
CA ASN A 402 -17.78 27.98 1.98
C ASN A 402 -16.65 27.82 0.96
N TYR A 403 -16.23 26.59 0.66
CA TYR A 403 -15.04 26.32 -0.16
C TYR A 403 -15.37 25.47 -1.38
N THR A 404 -14.81 25.85 -2.53
CA THR A 404 -14.98 25.10 -3.77
C THR A 404 -14.21 23.78 -3.68
N GLN A 405 -14.88 22.66 -4.02
CA GLN A 405 -14.34 21.31 -3.79
C GLN A 405 -13.91 21.07 -2.33
N GLY A 406 -14.54 21.79 -1.39
CA GLY A 406 -14.30 21.64 0.03
C GLY A 406 -14.72 20.26 0.50
N ARG A 407 -13.81 19.56 1.19
CA ARG A 407 -14.13 18.36 1.98
C ARG A 407 -13.34 18.39 3.26
N CYS A 408 -14.01 18.17 4.39
CA CYS A 408 -13.38 18.12 5.70
C CYS A 408 -14.01 17.03 6.57
N PHE A 409 -13.19 16.37 7.39
CA PHE A 409 -13.67 15.45 8.41
C PHE A 409 -12.76 15.47 9.64
N VAL A 410 -13.32 14.97 10.75
CA VAL A 410 -12.65 14.92 12.05
C VAL A 410 -12.76 13.51 12.61
N ARG A 411 -11.65 12.96 13.12
CA ARG A 411 -11.65 11.65 13.79
C ARG A 411 -10.66 11.56 14.93
N PRO A 412 -10.94 10.75 15.97
CA PRO A 412 -9.95 10.47 17.01
C PRO A 412 -8.79 9.63 16.44
N SER A 413 -7.56 9.98 16.81
CA SER A 413 -6.39 9.15 16.49
C SER A 413 -6.47 7.82 17.25
N GLY A 414 -6.09 6.72 16.59
CA GLY A 414 -6.02 5.39 17.23
C GLY A 414 -4.71 5.13 17.96
N THR A 415 -3.68 5.94 17.68
CA THR A 415 -2.29 5.72 18.12
C THR A 415 -1.73 6.84 18.99
N GLU A 416 -2.42 7.97 19.05
CA GLU A 416 -1.99 9.17 19.75
C GLU A 416 -3.20 9.75 20.49
N ASP A 417 -2.98 10.44 21.60
CA ASP A 417 -4.06 11.10 22.34
C ASP A 417 -4.40 12.47 21.75
N VAL A 418 -4.86 12.45 20.49
CA VAL A 418 -5.18 13.62 19.68
C VAL A 418 -6.37 13.32 18.76
N VAL A 419 -6.98 14.39 18.26
CA VAL A 419 -7.96 14.37 17.18
C VAL A 419 -7.30 14.85 15.89
N ARG A 420 -7.63 14.20 14.78
CA ARG A 420 -7.12 14.56 13.45
C ARG A 420 -8.19 15.32 12.70
N VAL A 421 -7.81 16.46 12.14
CA VAL A 421 -8.64 17.25 11.22
C VAL A 421 -8.00 17.16 9.84
N TYR A 422 -8.75 16.68 8.86
CA TYR A 422 -8.32 16.70 7.46
C TYR A 422 -9.21 17.66 6.69
N ALA A 423 -8.63 18.49 5.83
CA ALA A 423 -9.35 19.32 4.88
C ALA A 423 -8.66 19.32 3.51
N GLU A 424 -9.45 19.40 2.46
CA GLU A 424 -9.03 19.68 1.09
C GLU A 424 -9.96 20.71 0.44
N ALA A 425 -9.43 21.48 -0.51
CA ALA A 425 -10.17 22.51 -1.24
C ALA A 425 -9.48 22.81 -2.57
N SER A 426 -10.04 23.75 -3.35
CA SER A 426 -9.50 24.11 -4.66
C SER A 426 -8.13 24.81 -4.63
N THR A 427 -7.79 25.48 -3.51
CA THR A 427 -6.49 26.13 -3.31
C THR A 427 -5.88 25.82 -1.94
N GLN A 428 -4.55 25.93 -1.80
CA GLN A 428 -3.89 25.69 -0.51
C GLN A 428 -4.35 26.65 0.58
N VAL A 429 -4.63 27.91 0.22
CA VAL A 429 -5.11 28.92 1.17
C VAL A 429 -6.48 28.53 1.72
N GLU A 430 -7.38 28.05 0.87
CA GLU A 430 -8.70 27.57 1.26
C GLU A 430 -8.61 26.30 2.13
N ALA A 431 -7.80 25.32 1.74
CA ALA A 431 -7.62 24.09 2.52
C ALA A 431 -7.04 24.37 3.91
N ASP A 432 -6.05 25.27 3.99
CA ASP A 432 -5.47 25.73 5.24
C ASP A 432 -6.48 26.47 6.10
N SER A 433 -7.31 27.32 5.49
CA SER A 433 -8.37 28.06 6.20
C SER A 433 -9.43 27.12 6.74
N LEU A 434 -9.92 26.18 5.93
CA LEU A 434 -10.93 25.19 6.33
C LEU A 434 -10.42 24.32 7.49
N ALA A 435 -9.19 23.79 7.37
CA ALA A 435 -8.58 22.98 8.42
C ALA A 435 -8.47 23.75 9.74
N LYS A 436 -8.03 25.02 9.70
CA LYS A 436 -7.90 25.88 10.90
C LYS A 436 -9.24 26.21 11.53
N SER A 437 -10.25 26.57 10.73
CA SER A 437 -11.60 26.86 11.24
C SER A 437 -12.20 25.64 11.95
N VAL A 438 -12.09 24.46 11.34
CA VAL A 438 -12.61 23.23 11.96
C VAL A 438 -11.80 22.83 13.19
N ALA A 439 -10.47 22.96 13.16
CA ALA A 439 -9.63 22.71 14.34
C ALA A 439 -10.01 23.61 15.52
N HIS A 440 -10.30 24.89 15.27
CA HIS A 440 -10.76 25.81 16.31
C HIS A 440 -12.11 25.38 16.91
N HIS A 441 -13.04 24.85 16.12
CA HIS A 441 -14.30 24.30 16.64
C HIS A 441 -14.06 23.04 17.51
N VAL A 442 -13.12 22.18 17.13
CA VAL A 442 -12.72 21.02 17.94
C VAL A 442 -12.15 21.47 19.28
N GLU A 443 -11.21 22.42 19.29
CA GLU A 443 -10.63 22.98 20.53
C GLU A 443 -11.69 23.65 21.40
N ARG A 444 -12.59 24.43 20.81
CA ARG A 444 -13.64 25.14 21.57
C ARG A 444 -14.64 24.19 22.23
N LEU A 445 -14.93 23.04 21.62
CA LEU A 445 -15.92 22.09 22.13
C LEU A 445 -15.32 21.03 23.05
N LEU A 446 -14.05 20.66 22.87
CA LEU A 446 -13.44 19.46 23.47
C LEU A 446 -12.05 19.70 24.09
N GLY A 447 -11.51 20.92 23.96
CA GLY A 447 -10.20 21.31 24.48
C GLY A 447 -10.20 21.81 25.92
#